data_AF-A0A0Q6J5J5-F1
#
_entry.id   AF-A0A0Q6J5J5-F1
#
_cell.length_a   1.000
_cell.length_b   1.000
_cell.length_c   1.000
_cell.angle_alpha   90.00
_cell.angle_beta   90.00
_cell.angle_gamma   90.00
#
_symmetry.space_group_name_H-M   'P 1'
#
loop_
_entity.id
_entity.type
_entity.pdbx_description
1 polymer ?
#
loop_
_entity_poly.entity_id
_entity_poly.type
_entity_poly.pdbx_seq_one_letter_code
_entity_poly.pdbx_strand_id
1 'polypeptide(L)'
;MRLTVNAPQSPASVLVTVTGADKPGVTSVLFASLARHDVSVVDVEQVVIRGRLTLGVLGSCPGDVENLQEHLEEAMRTVGVHVDVEVGGEHGRSPLSTHVVVVLGRPVTARAISVLSRELARLGANIDSIRGIADYPVTGLELLVSARPEVVGGPSADEADADLRQSLATVAAGVGIDVAVERSGLARRAKRLIVFDVDSTLVQGEVIEMLAARAGVEDEVRAVTEAAMRGEIDFAESLHRRVATLAGLDASVIDDVAEDLELTPGARTTIRTLRRLGYHCGVVSGGFRQVIEGLAHELELDFVKANTLEIVDGKLTGRVIGDVVDRAAKAVALRQFASQVGVPMEQTVAVGDGANDIDMLTAAGLGIAFNAKPALREVADAALSYPFLDALLFVLGVTRGEIEAADSLDGVVRRIPIQ
;
A
#
# COMPACT_ATOMS: atom_id res chain seq x y z
N MET A 1 11.08 -66.07 -31.03
CA MET A 1 11.35 -65.20 -29.86
C MET A 1 10.82 -63.82 -30.21
N ARG A 2 9.58 -63.50 -29.78
CA ARG A 2 8.99 -62.17 -30.01
C ARG A 2 9.62 -61.23 -28.99
N LEU A 3 10.42 -60.28 -29.47
CA LEU A 3 10.88 -59.13 -28.68
C LEU A 3 9.66 -58.26 -28.40
N THR A 4 9.14 -58.34 -27.18
CA THR A 4 8.22 -57.34 -26.64
C THR A 4 9.02 -56.06 -26.42
N VAL A 5 8.93 -55.13 -27.36
CA VAL A 5 9.36 -53.75 -27.12
C VAL A 5 8.31 -53.16 -26.18
N ASN A 6 8.65 -53.02 -24.90
CA ASN A 6 7.84 -52.24 -23.97
C ASN A 6 7.72 -50.82 -24.55
N ALA A 7 6.49 -50.37 -24.78
CA ALA A 7 6.25 -48.96 -25.05
C ALA A 7 6.86 -48.12 -23.92
N PRO A 8 7.51 -46.98 -24.20
CA PRO A 8 8.01 -46.12 -23.13
C PRO A 8 6.82 -45.76 -22.23
N GLN A 9 6.93 -46.11 -20.94
CA GLN A 9 5.96 -45.65 -19.95
C GLN A 9 6.01 -44.13 -19.97
N SER A 10 4.84 -43.48 -20.13
CA SER A 10 4.76 -42.03 -19.99
C SER A 10 5.32 -41.65 -18.62
N PRO A 11 6.20 -40.64 -18.55
CA PRO A 11 6.86 -40.31 -17.30
C PRO A 11 5.81 -39.87 -16.27
N ALA A 12 5.91 -40.41 -15.07
CA ALA A 12 4.93 -40.17 -14.01
C ALA A 12 5.17 -38.80 -13.38
N SER A 13 4.10 -38.06 -13.10
CA SER A 13 4.19 -36.85 -12.26
C SER A 13 4.45 -37.26 -10.81
N VAL A 14 5.40 -36.60 -10.15
CA VAL A 14 5.77 -36.85 -8.75
C VAL A 14 5.86 -35.52 -8.01
N LEU A 15 5.19 -35.44 -6.86
CA LEU A 15 5.33 -34.33 -5.91
C LEU A 15 6.11 -34.83 -4.69
N VAL A 16 7.23 -34.18 -4.40
CA VAL A 16 8.07 -34.49 -3.24
C VAL A 16 7.98 -33.34 -2.25
N THR A 17 7.51 -33.62 -1.03
CA THR A 17 7.35 -32.63 0.03
C THR A 17 8.26 -32.95 1.20
N VAL A 18 9.26 -32.09 1.44
CA VAL A 18 10.21 -32.22 2.55
C VAL A 18 9.84 -31.25 3.67
N THR A 19 9.70 -31.75 4.90
CA THR A 19 9.39 -30.94 6.09
C THR A 19 10.30 -31.28 7.27
N GLY A 20 10.73 -30.27 8.03
CA GLY A 20 11.59 -30.51 9.19
C GLY A 20 12.26 -29.28 9.79
N ALA A 21 13.28 -29.52 10.61
CA ALA A 21 14.18 -28.45 11.04
C ALA A 21 15.11 -28.07 9.87
N ASP A 22 15.24 -26.77 9.60
CA ASP A 22 16.12 -26.26 8.56
C ASP A 22 17.60 -26.55 8.88
N LYS A 23 18.35 -26.97 7.86
CA LYS A 23 19.78 -27.28 7.96
C LYS A 23 20.46 -27.04 6.61
N PRO A 24 21.72 -26.55 6.60
CA PRO A 24 22.52 -26.53 5.39
C PRO A 24 22.61 -27.91 4.74
N GLY A 25 22.40 -27.99 3.43
CA GLY A 25 22.59 -29.21 2.64
C GLY A 25 21.34 -30.05 2.39
N VAL A 26 20.19 -29.79 3.05
CA VAL A 26 18.94 -30.56 2.80
C VAL A 26 18.56 -30.51 1.31
N THR A 27 18.49 -29.31 0.73
CA THR A 27 18.21 -29.10 -0.69
C THR A 27 19.21 -29.84 -1.58
N SER A 28 20.51 -29.81 -1.23
CA SER A 28 21.56 -30.51 -2.00
C SER A 28 21.38 -32.03 -1.97
N VAL A 29 21.06 -32.61 -0.81
CA VAL A 29 20.86 -34.06 -0.68
C VAL A 29 19.60 -34.50 -1.44
N LEU A 30 18.53 -33.70 -1.38
CA LEU A 30 17.29 -33.96 -2.12
C LEU A 30 17.56 -34.02 -3.63
N PHE A 31 18.13 -32.96 -4.21
CA PHE A 31 18.36 -32.90 -5.65
C PHE A 31 19.42 -33.90 -6.11
N ALA A 32 20.40 -34.25 -5.27
CA ALA A 32 21.34 -35.34 -5.58
C ALA A 32 20.63 -36.71 -5.66
N SER A 33 19.61 -36.94 -4.82
CA SER A 33 18.80 -38.17 -4.88
C SER A 33 17.88 -38.16 -6.11
N LEU A 34 17.19 -37.06 -6.37
CA LEU A 34 16.33 -36.89 -7.56
C LEU A 34 17.11 -37.09 -8.87
N ALA A 35 18.34 -36.56 -8.94
CA ALA A 35 19.20 -36.68 -10.12
C ALA A 35 19.61 -38.13 -10.44
N ARG A 36 19.67 -39.02 -9.45
CA ARG A 36 19.98 -40.46 -9.68
C ARG A 36 18.84 -41.21 -10.40
N HIS A 37 17.66 -40.62 -10.41
CA HIS A 37 16.43 -41.18 -11.00
C HIS A 37 15.98 -40.42 -12.24
N ASP A 38 16.85 -39.55 -12.79
CA ASP A 38 16.57 -38.74 -13.98
C ASP A 38 15.27 -37.91 -13.86
N VAL A 39 14.92 -37.48 -12.65
CA VAL A 39 13.73 -36.66 -12.41
C VAL A 39 13.90 -35.30 -13.07
N SER A 40 12.98 -34.95 -13.96
CA SER A 40 12.90 -33.62 -14.56
C SER A 40 12.07 -32.70 -13.67
N VAL A 41 12.67 -31.64 -13.16
CA VAL A 41 12.00 -30.67 -12.27
C VAL A 41 11.07 -29.75 -13.07
N VAL A 42 9.83 -29.63 -12.62
CA VAL A 42 8.80 -28.75 -13.20
C VAL A 42 8.65 -27.49 -12.35
N ASP A 43 8.64 -27.64 -11.02
CA ASP A 43 8.45 -26.54 -10.08
C ASP A 43 9.12 -26.83 -8.74
N VAL A 44 9.58 -25.78 -8.04
CA VAL A 44 10.24 -25.88 -6.74
C VAL A 44 9.83 -24.70 -5.88
N GLU A 45 9.29 -24.99 -4.71
CA GLU A 45 8.96 -23.99 -3.71
C GLU A 45 9.64 -24.33 -2.38
N GLN A 46 10.33 -23.35 -1.79
CA GLN A 46 10.97 -23.51 -0.49
C GLN A 46 10.67 -22.33 0.42
N VAL A 47 10.26 -22.61 1.65
CA VAL A 47 10.10 -21.61 2.70
C VAL A 47 10.75 -22.08 4.00
N VAL A 48 11.43 -21.16 4.68
CA VAL A 48 11.98 -21.39 6.02
C VAL A 48 11.36 -20.38 6.98
N ILE A 49 10.59 -20.87 7.96
CA ILE A 49 9.94 -20.04 8.97
C ILE A 49 10.51 -20.39 10.33
N ARG A 50 11.27 -19.48 10.93
CA ARG A 50 11.86 -19.64 12.28
C ARG A 50 12.63 -20.98 12.44
N GLY A 51 13.40 -21.36 11.42
CA GLY A 51 14.20 -22.59 11.42
C GLY A 51 13.41 -23.87 11.11
N ARG A 52 12.17 -23.76 10.60
CA ARG A 52 11.39 -24.86 10.06
C ARG A 52 11.34 -24.76 8.54
N LEU A 53 11.77 -25.82 7.86
CA LEU A 53 11.81 -25.93 6.41
C LEU A 53 10.56 -26.65 5.90
N THR A 54 9.97 -26.11 4.85
CA THR A 54 9.08 -26.81 3.91
C THR A 54 9.64 -26.63 2.50
N LEU A 55 9.89 -27.72 1.80
CA LEU A 55 10.43 -27.74 0.43
C LEU A 55 9.57 -28.68 -0.43
N GLY A 56 8.82 -28.11 -1.37
CA GLY A 56 8.04 -28.85 -2.36
C GLY A 56 8.80 -28.89 -3.70
N VAL A 57 8.87 -30.07 -4.30
CA VAL A 57 9.44 -30.27 -5.64
C VAL A 57 8.44 -31.05 -6.48
N LEU A 58 7.92 -30.41 -7.52
CA LEU A 58 7.13 -31.06 -8.54
C LEU A 58 8.04 -31.45 -9.70
N GLY A 59 7.95 -32.71 -10.13
CA GLY A 59 8.75 -33.21 -11.24
C GLY A 59 8.08 -34.33 -12.01
N SER A 60 8.78 -34.77 -13.06
CA SER A 60 8.41 -35.90 -13.88
C SER A 60 9.49 -36.96 -13.80
N CYS A 61 9.12 -38.16 -13.35
CA CYS A 61 10.01 -39.30 -13.19
C CYS A 61 9.81 -40.28 -14.37
N PRO A 62 10.83 -40.54 -15.20
CA PRO A 62 10.75 -41.51 -16.29
C PRO A 62 10.90 -42.97 -15.83
N GLY A 63 11.38 -43.19 -14.60
CA GLY A 63 11.75 -44.49 -14.07
C GLY A 63 10.78 -45.04 -13.02
N ASP A 64 11.30 -45.94 -12.18
CA ASP A 64 10.57 -46.59 -11.10
C ASP A 64 10.35 -45.63 -9.93
N VAL A 65 9.09 -45.26 -9.69
CA VAL A 65 8.72 -44.29 -8.66
C VAL A 65 8.77 -44.89 -7.25
N GLU A 66 8.54 -46.19 -7.09
CA GLU A 66 8.66 -46.86 -5.79
C GLU A 66 10.13 -46.82 -5.34
N ASN A 67 11.04 -47.10 -6.26
CA ASN A 67 12.48 -47.03 -6.01
C ASN A 67 12.97 -45.60 -5.72
N LEU A 68 12.38 -44.60 -6.40
CA LEU A 68 12.61 -43.19 -6.11
C LEU A 68 12.20 -42.84 -4.67
N GLN A 69 11.00 -43.26 -4.25
CA GLN A 69 10.48 -43.00 -2.91
C GLN A 69 11.39 -43.57 -1.83
N GLU A 70 11.78 -44.84 -1.93
CA GLU A 70 12.66 -45.49 -0.95
C GLU A 70 14.00 -44.74 -0.79
N HIS A 71 14.63 -44.38 -1.91
CA HIS A 71 15.90 -43.65 -1.89
C HIS A 71 15.76 -42.23 -1.31
N LEU A 72 14.65 -41.54 -1.60
CA LEU A 72 14.38 -40.22 -1.05
C LEU A 72 14.18 -40.31 0.47
N GLU A 73 13.38 -41.27 0.95
CA GLU A 73 13.16 -41.49 2.38
C GLU A 73 14.48 -41.78 3.11
N GLU A 74 15.33 -42.62 2.54
CA GLU A 74 16.62 -42.97 3.12
C GLU A 74 17.58 -41.77 3.13
N ALA A 75 17.68 -41.03 2.03
CA ALA A 75 18.51 -39.84 1.92
C ALA A 75 18.05 -38.73 2.88
N MET A 76 16.75 -38.47 2.98
CA MET A 76 16.19 -37.42 3.85
C MET A 76 16.32 -37.78 5.34
N ARG A 77 16.28 -39.07 5.68
CA ARG A 77 16.59 -39.55 7.03
C ARG A 77 18.01 -39.19 7.46
N THR A 78 18.99 -39.19 6.54
CA THR A 78 20.39 -38.83 6.88
C THR A 78 20.55 -37.37 7.32
N VAL A 79 19.72 -36.47 6.81
CA VAL A 79 19.71 -35.04 7.18
C VAL A 79 18.68 -34.73 8.27
N GLY A 80 17.88 -35.72 8.67
CA GLY A 80 16.93 -35.64 9.78
C GLY A 80 15.70 -34.78 9.45
N VAL A 81 15.20 -34.88 8.21
CA VAL A 81 13.93 -34.27 7.77
C VAL A 81 12.97 -35.37 7.32
N HIS A 82 11.68 -35.07 7.33
CA HIS A 82 10.65 -35.95 6.78
C HIS A 82 10.45 -35.65 5.30
N VAL A 83 10.13 -36.67 4.53
CA VAL A 83 9.76 -36.56 3.12
C VAL A 83 8.50 -37.36 2.87
N ASP A 84 7.62 -36.78 2.07
CA ASP A 84 6.42 -37.38 1.55
C ASP A 84 6.49 -37.34 0.01
N VAL A 85 6.06 -38.42 -0.65
CA VAL A 85 6.16 -38.59 -2.10
C VAL A 85 4.79 -39.01 -2.63
N GLU A 86 4.15 -38.12 -3.40
CA GLU A 86 2.88 -38.39 -4.04
C GLU A 86 3.09 -38.66 -5.54
N VAL A 87 2.44 -39.70 -6.06
CA VAL A 87 2.60 -40.18 -7.45
C VAL A 87 1.28 -40.06 -8.20
N GLY A 88 1.32 -39.38 -9.34
CA GLY A 88 0.15 -39.18 -10.19
C GLY A 88 -0.82 -38.12 -9.65
N GLY A 89 -1.46 -37.40 -10.57
CA GLY A 89 -2.35 -36.26 -10.26
C GLY A 89 -2.12 -35.11 -11.24
N GLU A 90 -3.15 -34.28 -11.44
CA GLU A 90 -3.00 -32.98 -12.12
C GLU A 90 -2.34 -32.00 -11.15
N HIS A 91 -1.03 -32.14 -10.96
CA HIS A 91 -0.23 -31.19 -10.19
C HIS A 91 0.05 -29.98 -11.09
N GLY A 92 -0.95 -29.11 -11.24
CA GLY A 92 -0.77 -27.81 -11.87
C GLY A 92 0.04 -26.88 -10.97
N ARG A 93 0.64 -25.84 -11.55
CA ARG A 93 1.18 -24.74 -10.74
C ARG A 93 0.08 -24.15 -9.87
N SER A 94 0.42 -23.81 -8.63
CA SER A 94 -0.46 -23.06 -7.75
C SER A 94 -0.97 -21.80 -8.48
N PRO A 95 -2.29 -21.54 -8.48
CA PRO A 95 -2.81 -20.33 -9.10
C PRO A 95 -2.24 -19.11 -8.38
N LEU A 96 -2.02 -18.02 -9.11
CA LEU A 96 -1.61 -16.76 -8.51
C LEU A 96 -2.73 -16.26 -7.59
N SER A 97 -2.35 -15.75 -6.42
CA SER A 97 -3.27 -15.04 -5.54
C SER A 97 -3.96 -13.93 -6.30
N THR A 98 -5.26 -13.73 -6.07
CA THR A 98 -6.01 -12.69 -6.78
C THR A 98 -5.83 -11.33 -6.12
N HIS A 99 -5.60 -11.31 -4.80
CA HIS A 99 -5.54 -10.11 -3.99
C HIS A 99 -4.37 -10.13 -3.01
N VAL A 100 -4.04 -8.93 -2.54
CA VAL A 100 -3.20 -8.69 -1.38
C VAL A 100 -4.02 -7.94 -0.35
N VAL A 101 -4.03 -8.42 0.89
CA VAL A 101 -4.61 -7.74 2.04
C VAL A 101 -3.48 -7.29 2.95
N VAL A 102 -3.28 -5.98 3.03
CA VAL A 102 -2.31 -5.36 3.95
C VAL A 102 -3.04 -5.03 5.25
N VAL A 103 -2.51 -5.51 6.37
CA VAL A 103 -3.05 -5.30 7.72
C VAL A 103 -2.06 -4.48 8.52
N LEU A 104 -2.49 -3.32 9.01
CA LEU A 104 -1.65 -2.44 9.83
C LEU A 104 -2.29 -2.24 11.21
N GLY A 105 -1.48 -2.32 12.25
CA GLY A 105 -1.98 -2.15 13.61
C GLY A 105 -0.93 -1.77 14.64
N ARG A 106 -1.36 -1.17 15.75
CA ARG A 106 -0.49 -0.86 16.90
C ARG A 106 -1.23 -1.09 18.24
N PRO A 107 -1.35 -2.35 18.71
CA PRO A 107 -0.83 -3.58 18.12
C PRO A 107 -1.82 -4.24 17.15
N VAL A 108 -1.32 -5.15 16.29
CA VAL A 108 -2.16 -6.15 15.62
C VAL A 108 -2.42 -7.31 16.58
N THR A 109 -3.66 -7.44 17.08
CA THR A 109 -4.01 -8.48 18.06
C THR A 109 -4.39 -9.80 17.39
N ALA A 110 -4.23 -10.93 18.10
CA ALA A 110 -4.72 -12.22 17.62
C ALA A 110 -6.24 -12.23 17.36
N ARG A 111 -7.01 -11.44 18.12
CA ARG A 111 -8.45 -11.23 17.88
C ARG A 111 -8.69 -10.57 16.53
N ALA A 112 -7.90 -9.55 16.18
CA ALA A 112 -8.03 -8.85 14.91
C ALA A 112 -7.78 -9.80 13.73
N ILE A 113 -6.71 -10.61 13.79
CA ILE A 113 -6.41 -11.64 12.79
C ILE A 113 -7.53 -12.69 12.70
N SER A 114 -8.05 -13.14 13.84
CA SER A 114 -9.15 -14.11 13.86
C SER A 114 -10.41 -13.57 13.16
N VAL A 115 -10.79 -12.32 13.44
CA VAL A 115 -11.96 -11.68 12.82
C VAL A 115 -11.75 -11.52 11.31
N LEU A 116 -10.58 -11.04 10.89
CA LEU A 116 -10.24 -10.87 9.47
C LEU A 116 -10.27 -12.21 8.72
N SER A 117 -9.62 -13.24 9.26
CA SER A 117 -9.58 -14.57 8.67
C SER A 117 -10.96 -15.22 8.55
N ARG A 118 -11.85 -14.99 9.54
CA ARG A 118 -13.24 -15.47 9.51
C ARG A 118 -14.02 -14.78 8.41
N GLU A 119 -13.81 -13.49 8.22
CA GLU A 119 -14.51 -12.73 7.19
C GLU A 119 -14.06 -13.13 5.78
N LEU A 120 -12.75 -13.30 5.56
CA LEU A 120 -12.21 -13.88 4.33
C LEU A 120 -12.82 -15.26 4.04
N ALA A 121 -12.86 -16.14 5.04
CA ALA A 121 -13.47 -17.46 4.89
C ALA A 121 -14.98 -17.40 4.61
N ARG A 122 -15.71 -16.46 5.23
CA ARG A 122 -17.14 -16.21 4.97
C ARG A 122 -17.40 -15.81 3.52
N LEU A 123 -16.51 -15.00 2.95
CA LEU A 123 -16.52 -14.60 1.54
C LEU A 123 -15.98 -15.71 0.60
N GLY A 124 -15.56 -16.85 1.16
CA GLY A 124 -15.04 -17.98 0.41
C GLY A 124 -13.63 -17.77 -0.13
N ALA A 125 -12.91 -16.77 0.36
CA ALA A 125 -11.52 -16.51 0.00
C ALA A 125 -10.54 -17.36 0.84
N ASN A 126 -9.47 -17.84 0.20
CA ASN A 126 -8.38 -18.54 0.86
C ASN A 126 -7.22 -17.58 1.15
N ILE A 127 -6.51 -17.81 2.26
CA ILE A 127 -5.23 -17.13 2.54
C ILE A 127 -4.12 -18.05 2.04
N ASP A 128 -3.39 -17.59 1.02
CA ASP A 128 -2.34 -18.38 0.38
C ASP A 128 -1.01 -18.24 1.13
N SER A 129 -0.72 -17.06 1.68
CA SER A 129 0.43 -16.84 2.55
C SER A 129 0.25 -15.62 3.45
N ILE A 130 1.02 -15.58 4.54
CA ILE A 130 1.08 -14.45 5.47
C ILE A 130 2.55 -14.13 5.75
N ARG A 131 2.93 -12.86 5.64
CA ARG A 131 4.27 -12.39 6.03
C ARG A 131 4.23 -11.08 6.79
N GLY A 132 5.22 -10.86 7.64
CA GLY A 132 5.44 -9.54 8.25
C GLY A 132 6.12 -8.60 7.25
N ILE A 133 5.59 -7.39 7.15
CA ILE A 133 6.14 -6.34 6.27
C ILE A 133 6.66 -5.13 7.04
N ALA A 134 6.21 -4.93 8.29
CA ALA A 134 6.69 -3.87 9.17
C ALA A 134 6.63 -4.26 10.64
N ASP A 135 7.65 -3.88 11.40
CA ASP A 135 7.70 -3.92 12.87
C ASP A 135 7.61 -2.51 13.49
N TYR A 136 7.74 -1.47 12.66
CA TYR A 136 7.80 -0.06 13.01
C TYR A 136 7.36 0.81 11.81
N PRO A 137 6.67 1.97 12.03
CA PRO A 137 6.13 2.46 13.30
C PRO A 137 4.84 1.74 13.73
N VAL A 138 4.27 0.94 12.82
CA VAL A 138 3.13 0.05 13.04
C VAL A 138 3.56 -1.39 12.79
N THR A 139 2.85 -2.34 13.40
CA THR A 139 2.95 -3.74 12.98
C THR A 139 2.21 -3.88 11.65
N GLY A 140 2.93 -4.31 10.61
CA GLY A 140 2.38 -4.55 9.29
C GLY A 140 2.47 -6.02 8.91
N LEU A 141 1.36 -6.59 8.45
CA LEU A 141 1.28 -7.92 7.87
C LEU A 141 0.73 -7.83 6.44
N GLU A 142 1.21 -8.70 5.57
CA GLU A 142 0.68 -8.88 4.22
C GLU A 142 0.12 -10.30 4.09
N LEU A 143 -1.12 -10.40 3.63
CA LEU A 143 -1.78 -11.66 3.32
C LEU A 143 -1.97 -11.72 1.81
N LEU A 144 -1.42 -12.75 1.16
CA LEU A 144 -1.80 -13.07 -0.22
C LEU A 144 -3.08 -13.91 -0.18
N VAL A 145 -4.08 -13.51 -0.96
CA VAL A 145 -5.44 -14.05 -0.87
C VAL A 145 -5.95 -14.46 -2.25
N SER A 146 -6.56 -15.65 -2.31
CA SER A 146 -7.31 -16.13 -3.47
C SER A 146 -8.81 -16.04 -3.18
N ALA A 147 -9.42 -14.93 -3.60
CA ALA A 147 -10.87 -14.79 -3.67
C ALA A 147 -11.45 -15.67 -4.80
N ARG A 148 -12.68 -16.17 -4.63
CA ARG A 148 -13.30 -17.10 -5.59
C ARG A 148 -13.38 -16.51 -7.00
N PRO A 149 -13.22 -17.34 -8.06
CA PRO A 149 -13.37 -16.89 -9.43
C PRO A 149 -14.79 -16.41 -9.73
N GLU A 150 -14.90 -15.49 -10.69
CA GLU A 150 -16.16 -14.96 -11.22
C GLU A 150 -17.13 -16.10 -11.56
N VAL A 151 -18.33 -16.05 -10.99
CA VAL A 151 -19.41 -16.96 -11.35
C VAL A 151 -20.15 -16.35 -12.53
N VAL A 152 -20.45 -17.13 -13.57
CA VAL A 152 -21.27 -16.66 -14.70
C VAL A 152 -22.64 -16.19 -14.19
N GLY A 153 -22.94 -14.90 -14.35
CA GLY A 153 -24.14 -14.26 -13.82
C GLY A 153 -24.02 -13.75 -12.38
N GLY A 154 -22.82 -13.76 -11.79
CA GLY A 154 -22.48 -13.11 -10.53
C GLY A 154 -22.10 -11.63 -10.69
N PRO A 155 -21.71 -10.96 -9.59
CA PRO A 155 -21.21 -9.59 -9.64
C PRO A 155 -19.99 -9.46 -10.57
N SER A 156 -19.84 -8.29 -11.18
CA SER A 156 -18.64 -7.96 -11.96
C SER A 156 -17.37 -8.03 -11.10
N ALA A 157 -16.21 -8.11 -11.74
CA ALA A 157 -14.92 -8.13 -11.06
C ALA A 157 -14.75 -6.94 -10.09
N ASP A 158 -15.20 -5.75 -10.50
CA ASP A 158 -15.10 -4.53 -9.71
C ASP A 158 -16.07 -4.52 -8.52
N GLU A 159 -17.28 -5.05 -8.70
CA GLU A 159 -18.25 -5.22 -7.61
C GLU A 159 -17.74 -6.24 -6.57
N ALA A 160 -17.15 -7.35 -7.00
CA ALA A 160 -16.58 -8.34 -6.10
C ALA A 160 -15.39 -7.78 -5.29
N ASP A 161 -14.55 -6.96 -5.92
CA ASP A 161 -13.44 -6.26 -5.24
C ASP A 161 -13.96 -5.25 -4.22
N ALA A 162 -15.00 -4.48 -4.59
CA ALA A 162 -15.64 -3.50 -3.72
C ALA A 162 -16.28 -4.18 -2.50
N ASP A 163 -16.99 -5.29 -2.70
CA ASP A 163 -17.60 -6.10 -1.63
C ASP A 163 -16.55 -6.64 -0.66
N LEU A 164 -15.42 -7.15 -1.20
CA LEU A 164 -14.29 -7.63 -0.39
C LEU A 164 -13.68 -6.48 0.42
N ARG A 165 -13.38 -5.34 -0.21
CA ARG A 165 -12.86 -4.14 0.46
C ARG A 165 -13.80 -3.68 1.58
N GLN A 166 -15.08 -3.50 1.27
CA GLN A 166 -16.07 -2.98 2.21
C GLN A 166 -16.28 -3.92 3.40
N SER A 167 -16.36 -5.23 3.14
CA SER A 167 -16.52 -6.23 4.20
C SER A 167 -15.31 -6.26 5.14
N LEU A 168 -14.09 -6.26 4.59
CA LEU A 168 -12.87 -6.27 5.40
C LEU A 168 -12.65 -4.94 6.14
N ALA A 169 -12.93 -3.80 5.51
CA ALA A 169 -12.86 -2.48 6.15
C ALA A 169 -13.81 -2.37 7.36
N THR A 170 -15.04 -2.89 7.22
CA THR A 170 -16.04 -2.91 8.30
C THR A 170 -15.54 -3.70 9.51
N VAL A 171 -15.03 -4.91 9.31
CA VAL A 171 -14.56 -5.73 10.42
C VAL A 171 -13.24 -5.22 11.02
N ALA A 172 -12.38 -4.61 10.19
CA ALA A 172 -11.13 -3.98 10.61
C ALA A 172 -11.36 -2.81 11.56
N ALA A 173 -12.31 -1.93 11.22
CA ALA A 173 -12.73 -0.82 12.09
C ALA A 173 -13.23 -1.32 13.46
N GLY A 174 -14.01 -2.41 13.48
CA GLY A 174 -14.52 -3.02 14.71
C GLY A 174 -13.47 -3.64 15.63
N VAL A 175 -12.24 -3.87 15.15
CA VAL A 175 -11.13 -4.44 15.93
C VAL A 175 -9.90 -3.53 16.01
N GLY A 176 -10.01 -2.28 15.54
CA GLY A 176 -8.99 -1.25 15.71
C GLY A 176 -7.71 -1.46 14.88
N ILE A 177 -7.84 -2.00 13.67
CA ILE A 177 -6.75 -2.13 12.69
C ILE A 177 -7.12 -1.42 11.39
N ASP A 178 -6.12 -1.10 10.58
CA ASP A 178 -6.33 -0.67 9.20
C ASP A 178 -6.15 -1.86 8.26
N VAL A 179 -6.94 -1.89 7.19
CA VAL A 179 -6.85 -2.89 6.13
C VAL A 179 -6.91 -2.20 4.78
N ALA A 180 -6.00 -2.57 3.89
CA ALA A 180 -6.02 -2.21 2.48
C ALA A 180 -6.11 -3.48 1.63
N VAL A 181 -6.97 -3.48 0.61
CA VAL A 181 -7.14 -4.62 -0.30
C VAL A 181 -6.89 -4.17 -1.72
N GLU A 182 -5.90 -4.79 -2.36
CA GLU A 182 -5.53 -4.51 -3.75
C GLU A 182 -5.49 -5.80 -4.56
N ARG A 183 -5.71 -5.70 -5.87
CA ARG A 183 -5.42 -6.81 -6.77
C ARG A 183 -3.93 -7.14 -6.74
N SER A 184 -3.63 -8.43 -6.69
CA SER A 184 -2.24 -8.90 -6.73
C SER A 184 -1.64 -8.75 -8.14
N GLY A 185 -0.33 -8.98 -8.25
CA GLY A 185 0.36 -9.02 -9.54
C GLY A 185 0.92 -7.67 -9.99
N LEU A 186 1.06 -7.50 -11.31
CA LEU A 186 1.79 -6.37 -11.90
C LEU A 186 1.09 -5.03 -11.66
N ALA A 187 -0.23 -4.99 -11.62
CA ALA A 187 -1.00 -3.75 -11.46
C ALA A 187 -0.67 -3.03 -10.14
N ARG A 188 -0.52 -3.76 -9.04
CA ARG A 188 -0.07 -3.22 -7.75
C ARG A 188 1.33 -2.62 -7.82
N ARG A 189 2.24 -3.30 -8.52
CA ARG A 189 3.65 -2.88 -8.68
C ARG A 189 3.86 -1.79 -9.73
N ALA A 190 2.82 -1.41 -10.47
CA ALA A 190 2.89 -0.49 -11.60
C ALA A 190 2.44 0.94 -11.27
N LYS A 191 2.11 1.24 -10.01
CA LYS A 191 1.85 2.62 -9.56
C LYS A 191 3.12 3.48 -9.73
N ARG A 192 2.99 4.67 -10.32
CA ARG A 192 4.13 5.53 -10.73
C ARG A 192 3.94 7.03 -10.45
N LEU A 193 2.76 7.44 -10.03
CA LEU A 193 2.49 8.84 -9.69
C LEU A 193 1.71 8.89 -8.39
N ILE A 194 2.04 9.84 -7.53
CA ILE A 194 1.33 10.07 -6.28
C ILE A 194 1.16 11.56 -6.02
N VAL A 195 -0.07 11.94 -5.64
CA VAL A 195 -0.39 13.28 -5.15
C VAL A 195 -0.82 13.24 -3.70
N PHE A 196 -0.38 14.22 -2.93
CA PHE A 196 -0.79 14.41 -1.54
C PHE A 196 -1.61 15.68 -1.41
N ASP A 197 -2.64 15.66 -0.56
CA ASP A 197 -3.05 16.89 0.10
C ASP A 197 -1.91 17.39 1.01
N VAL A 198 -1.93 18.69 1.32
CA VAL A 198 -0.92 19.31 2.16
C VAL A 198 -1.38 19.35 3.61
N ASP A 199 -2.41 20.16 3.89
CA ASP A 199 -2.94 20.36 5.24
C ASP A 199 -3.44 19.02 5.80
N SER A 200 -3.16 18.76 7.08
CA SER A 200 -3.53 17.51 7.77
C SER A 200 -3.10 16.19 7.11
N THR A 201 -2.26 16.23 6.06
CA THR A 201 -1.80 15.05 5.30
C THR A 201 -0.28 15.03 5.16
N LEU A 202 0.31 15.87 4.29
CA LEU A 202 1.76 15.96 4.14
C LEU A 202 2.39 16.80 5.27
N VAL A 203 1.66 17.82 5.72
CA VAL A 203 1.99 18.76 6.79
C VAL A 203 0.99 18.60 7.93
N GLN A 204 1.43 18.84 9.15
CA GLN A 204 0.58 18.83 10.34
C GLN A 204 -0.19 20.15 10.48
N GLY A 205 -1.48 20.05 10.78
CA GLY A 205 -2.35 21.21 10.98
C GLY A 205 -2.80 21.86 9.67
N GLU A 206 -3.36 23.07 9.81
CA GLU A 206 -4.00 23.83 8.74
C GLU A 206 -3.28 25.16 8.53
N VAL A 207 -2.70 25.38 7.34
CA VAL A 207 -1.93 26.59 7.01
C VAL A 207 -2.76 27.87 7.19
N ILE A 208 -4.04 27.84 6.85
CA ILE A 208 -4.91 29.02 6.97
C ILE A 208 -5.15 29.40 8.44
N GLU A 209 -5.17 28.43 9.35
CA GLU A 209 -5.31 28.68 10.78
C GLU A 209 -4.00 29.25 11.35
N MET A 210 -2.85 28.76 10.89
CA MET A 210 -1.54 29.33 11.24
C MET A 210 -1.43 30.80 10.81
N LEU A 211 -1.88 31.14 9.59
CA LEU A 211 -1.95 32.53 9.11
C LEU A 211 -2.91 33.37 9.96
N ALA A 212 -4.08 32.83 10.30
CA ALA A 212 -5.09 33.52 11.11
C ALA A 212 -4.61 33.77 12.55
N ALA A 213 -3.83 32.86 13.12
CA ALA A 213 -3.23 33.02 14.44
C ALA A 213 -2.25 34.20 14.47
N ARG A 214 -1.43 34.38 13.43
CA ARG A 214 -0.54 35.55 13.29
C ARG A 214 -1.31 36.87 13.16
N ALA A 215 -2.55 36.80 12.65
CA ALA A 215 -3.45 37.94 12.53
C ALA A 215 -4.29 38.22 13.78
N GLY A 216 -4.30 37.30 14.76
CA GLY A 216 -5.18 37.38 15.92
C GLY A 216 -6.67 37.13 15.59
N VAL A 217 -6.98 36.49 14.46
CA VAL A 217 -8.35 36.22 13.97
C VAL A 217 -8.67 34.72 13.87
N GLU A 218 -7.91 33.88 14.59
CA GLU A 218 -8.07 32.42 14.58
C GLU A 218 -9.51 31.99 14.89
N ASP A 219 -10.16 32.64 15.87
CA ASP A 219 -11.54 32.36 16.25
C ASP A 219 -12.54 32.59 15.10
N GLU A 220 -12.33 33.65 14.30
CA GLU A 220 -13.20 33.97 13.17
C GLU A 220 -13.04 32.94 12.05
N VAL A 221 -11.78 32.57 11.74
CA VAL A 221 -11.48 31.55 10.73
C VAL A 221 -12.03 30.19 11.14
N ARG A 222 -11.85 29.79 12.41
CA ARG A 222 -12.40 28.55 12.96
C ARG A 222 -13.92 28.50 12.83
N ALA A 223 -14.63 29.57 13.17
CA ALA A 223 -16.09 29.61 13.04
C ALA A 223 -16.56 29.40 11.59
N VAL A 224 -15.85 29.96 10.61
CA VAL A 224 -16.15 29.77 9.18
C VAL A 224 -15.80 28.36 8.71
N THR A 225 -14.66 27.80 9.16
CA THR A 225 -14.27 26.41 8.87
C THR A 225 -15.33 25.44 9.38
N GLU A 226 -15.82 25.62 10.61
CA GLU A 226 -16.86 24.79 11.20
C GLU A 226 -18.18 24.89 10.42
N ALA A 227 -18.58 26.09 9.97
CA ALA A 227 -19.76 26.27 9.14
C ALA A 227 -19.67 25.53 7.80
N ALA A 228 -18.49 25.56 7.16
CA ALA A 228 -18.23 24.83 5.94
C ALA A 228 -18.26 23.31 6.15
N MET A 229 -17.70 22.82 7.27
CA MET A 229 -17.76 21.40 7.64
C MET A 229 -19.19 20.91 7.94
N ARG A 230 -20.09 21.81 8.39
CA ARG A 230 -21.53 21.52 8.54
C ARG A 230 -22.31 21.58 7.21
N GLY A 231 -21.66 21.97 6.11
CA GLY A 231 -22.30 22.11 4.79
C GLY A 231 -23.20 23.35 4.68
N GLU A 232 -23.04 24.34 5.56
CA GLU A 232 -23.84 25.57 5.54
C GLU A 232 -23.41 26.54 4.44
N ILE A 233 -22.15 26.43 4.00
CA ILE A 233 -21.53 27.22 2.92
C ILE A 233 -20.67 26.30 2.06
N ASP A 234 -20.53 26.63 0.78
CA ASP A 234 -19.66 25.87 -0.12
C ASP A 234 -18.16 26.16 0.14
N PHE A 235 -17.28 25.35 -0.45
CA PHE A 235 -15.84 25.45 -0.23
C PHE A 235 -15.27 26.81 -0.68
N ALA A 236 -15.67 27.29 -1.85
CA ALA A 236 -15.14 28.52 -2.42
C ALA A 236 -15.59 29.73 -1.59
N GLU A 237 -16.84 29.76 -1.16
CA GLU A 237 -17.38 30.75 -0.24
C GLU A 237 -16.67 30.70 1.12
N SER A 238 -16.47 29.50 1.68
CA SER A 238 -15.70 29.32 2.92
C SER A 238 -14.27 29.83 2.79
N LEU A 239 -13.58 29.51 1.70
CA LEU A 239 -12.23 29.99 1.44
C LEU A 239 -12.20 31.52 1.35
N HIS A 240 -13.08 32.13 0.56
CA HIS A 240 -13.12 33.59 0.42
C HIS A 240 -13.40 34.29 1.75
N ARG A 241 -14.34 33.76 2.56
CA ARG A 241 -14.63 34.31 3.89
C ARG A 241 -13.43 34.20 4.82
N ARG A 242 -12.75 33.05 4.87
CA ARG A 242 -11.55 32.87 5.71
C ARG A 242 -10.40 33.76 5.25
N VAL A 243 -10.13 33.83 3.95
CA VAL A 243 -9.05 34.67 3.39
C VAL A 243 -9.34 36.15 3.60
N ALA A 244 -10.61 36.59 3.56
CA ALA A 244 -10.99 37.98 3.82
C ALA A 244 -10.57 38.46 5.22
N THR A 245 -10.54 37.58 6.22
CA THR A 245 -10.05 37.91 7.58
C THR A 245 -8.57 38.26 7.63
N LEU A 246 -7.80 37.87 6.60
CA LEU A 246 -6.36 38.09 6.51
C LEU A 246 -6.01 39.45 5.86
N ALA A 247 -7.01 40.25 5.47
CA ALA A 247 -6.80 41.52 4.79
C ALA A 247 -5.99 42.51 5.66
N GLY A 248 -4.95 43.10 5.06
CA GLY A 248 -4.11 44.11 5.69
C GLY A 248 -2.86 43.59 6.40
N LEU A 249 -2.71 42.27 6.54
CA LEU A 249 -1.49 41.64 7.03
C LEU A 249 -0.31 41.91 6.10
N ASP A 250 0.87 42.07 6.67
CA ASP A 250 2.12 42.12 5.91
C ASP A 250 2.36 40.76 5.24
N ALA A 251 2.79 40.77 3.98
CA ALA A 251 3.04 39.55 3.22
C ALA A 251 4.17 38.70 3.83
N SER A 252 5.05 39.26 4.67
CA SER A 252 6.09 38.51 5.40
C SER A 252 5.53 37.40 6.28
N VAL A 253 4.25 37.47 6.66
CA VAL A 253 3.58 36.40 7.44
C VAL A 253 3.55 35.06 6.70
N ILE A 254 3.61 35.08 5.36
CA ILE A 254 3.68 33.87 4.53
C ILE A 254 4.98 33.13 4.81
N ASP A 255 6.10 33.86 4.84
CA ASP A 255 7.43 33.29 5.08
C ASP A 255 7.53 32.77 6.53
N ASP A 256 7.03 33.54 7.49
CA ASP A 256 6.97 33.13 8.91
C ASP A 256 6.21 31.79 9.08
N VAL A 257 5.06 31.65 8.43
CA VAL A 257 4.26 30.42 8.52
C VAL A 257 4.93 29.27 7.77
N ALA A 258 5.59 29.55 6.64
CA ALA A 258 6.32 28.54 5.87
C ALA A 258 7.48 27.93 6.67
N GLU A 259 8.19 28.75 7.47
CA GLU A 259 9.28 28.29 8.35
C GLU A 259 8.79 27.40 9.51
N ASP A 260 7.57 27.63 9.99
CA ASP A 260 6.95 26.88 11.09
C ASP A 260 6.27 25.57 10.65
N LEU A 261 6.26 25.25 9.34
CA LEU A 261 5.59 24.05 8.85
C LEU A 261 6.25 22.77 9.37
N GLU A 262 5.48 21.97 10.10
CA GLU A 262 5.91 20.63 10.51
C GLU A 262 5.39 19.56 9.56
N LEU A 263 6.30 18.80 8.96
CA LEU A 263 5.92 17.63 8.17
C LEU A 263 5.28 16.55 9.04
N THR A 264 4.28 15.87 8.50
CA THR A 264 3.68 14.68 9.11
C THR A 264 4.77 13.63 9.37
N PRO A 265 4.76 12.95 10.54
CA PRO A 265 5.72 11.90 10.82
C PRO A 265 5.78 10.87 9.69
N GLY A 266 6.97 10.57 9.20
CA GLY A 266 7.18 9.66 8.07
C GLY A 266 7.19 10.33 6.69
N ALA A 267 6.71 11.56 6.52
CA ALA A 267 6.60 12.21 5.20
C ALA A 267 7.92 12.27 4.42
N ARG A 268 9.03 12.61 5.08
CA ARG A 268 10.36 12.60 4.44
C ARG A 268 10.77 11.21 3.98
N THR A 269 10.45 10.17 4.76
CA THR A 269 10.72 8.76 4.40
C THR A 269 9.84 8.31 3.24
N THR A 270 8.56 8.70 3.25
CA THR A 270 7.61 8.50 2.17
C THR A 270 8.16 9.05 0.86
N ILE A 271 8.43 10.36 0.78
CA ILE A 271 8.88 11.00 -0.46
C ILE A 271 10.22 10.41 -0.92
N ARG A 272 11.21 10.27 -0.02
CA ARG A 272 12.51 9.68 -0.36
C ARG A 272 12.38 8.27 -0.96
N THR A 273 11.55 7.41 -0.36
CA THR A 273 11.36 6.04 -0.83
C THR A 273 10.63 6.01 -2.18
N LEU A 274 9.59 6.82 -2.35
CA LEU A 274 8.86 6.94 -3.61
C LEU A 274 9.78 7.40 -4.75
N ARG A 275 10.66 8.36 -4.48
CA ARG A 275 11.65 8.82 -5.46
C ARG A 275 12.64 7.72 -5.85
N ARG A 276 13.11 6.90 -4.90
CA ARG A 276 13.94 5.71 -5.23
C ARG A 276 13.22 4.71 -6.12
N LEU A 277 11.89 4.61 -6.00
CA LEU A 277 11.04 3.77 -6.85
C LEU A 277 10.69 4.43 -8.20
N GLY A 278 11.16 5.65 -8.45
CA GLY A 278 10.90 6.39 -9.69
C GLY A 278 9.47 6.93 -9.80
N TYR A 279 8.82 7.22 -8.66
CA TYR A 279 7.53 7.91 -8.67
C TYR A 279 7.68 9.38 -9.06
N HIS A 280 6.67 9.87 -9.76
CA HIS A 280 6.37 11.29 -9.83
C HIS A 280 5.55 11.69 -8.60
N CYS A 281 6.06 12.66 -7.84
CA CYS A 281 5.46 13.08 -6.56
C CYS A 281 4.94 14.51 -6.68
N GLY A 282 3.71 14.76 -6.27
CA GLY A 282 3.13 16.12 -6.30
C GLY A 282 2.22 16.42 -5.13
N VAL A 283 1.80 17.68 -5.03
CA VAL A 283 0.80 18.14 -4.06
C VAL A 283 -0.34 18.89 -4.73
N VAL A 284 -1.54 18.69 -4.19
CA VAL A 284 -2.78 19.36 -4.62
C VAL A 284 -3.53 19.84 -3.39
N SER A 285 -3.47 21.13 -3.12
CA SER A 285 -3.93 21.73 -1.86
C SER A 285 -4.98 22.82 -2.07
N GLY A 286 -5.91 22.91 -1.11
CA GLY A 286 -6.82 24.05 -0.97
C GLY A 286 -6.18 25.26 -0.25
N GLY A 287 -4.97 25.09 0.30
CA GLY A 287 -4.14 26.13 0.91
C GLY A 287 -3.43 26.98 -0.13
N PHE A 288 -2.30 27.59 0.25
CA PHE A 288 -1.66 28.65 -0.51
C PHE A 288 -0.29 28.26 -1.05
N ARG A 289 -0.10 28.42 -2.37
CA ARG A 289 1.13 28.09 -3.08
C ARG A 289 2.34 28.76 -2.44
N GLN A 290 2.22 30.05 -2.11
CA GLN A 290 3.34 30.83 -1.58
C GLN A 290 3.89 30.27 -0.25
N VAL A 291 3.04 29.62 0.56
CA VAL A 291 3.46 29.01 1.83
C VAL A 291 4.17 27.66 1.61
N ILE A 292 3.71 26.88 0.63
CA ILE A 292 4.15 25.49 0.44
C ILE A 292 5.28 25.33 -0.60
N GLU A 293 5.57 26.37 -1.39
CA GLU A 293 6.51 26.29 -2.52
C GLU A 293 7.94 25.96 -2.06
N GLY A 294 8.40 26.55 -0.95
CA GLY A 294 9.70 26.22 -0.36
C GLY A 294 9.80 24.75 0.08
N LEU A 295 8.77 24.26 0.76
CA LEU A 295 8.69 22.86 1.20
C LEU A 295 8.63 21.89 0.03
N ALA A 296 7.85 22.22 -1.02
CA ALA A 296 7.76 21.40 -2.22
C ALA A 296 9.11 21.30 -2.96
N HIS A 297 9.87 22.40 -3.00
CA HIS A 297 11.22 22.40 -3.55
C HIS A 297 12.19 21.57 -2.68
N GLU A 298 12.12 21.70 -1.36
CA GLU A 298 12.93 20.91 -0.42
C GLU A 298 12.69 19.40 -0.55
N LEU A 299 11.43 19.01 -0.76
CA LEU A 299 11.03 17.62 -0.97
C LEU A 299 11.24 17.14 -2.42
N GLU A 300 11.67 18.03 -3.31
CA GLU A 300 11.86 17.77 -4.74
C GLU A 300 10.60 17.19 -5.40
N LEU A 301 9.46 17.85 -5.18
CA LEU A 301 8.18 17.49 -5.80
C LEU A 301 8.14 17.96 -7.27
N ASP A 302 7.56 17.13 -8.13
CA ASP A 302 7.45 17.38 -9.57
C ASP A 302 6.24 18.26 -9.92
N PHE A 303 5.27 18.39 -9.01
CA PHE A 303 4.02 19.10 -9.27
C PHE A 303 3.44 19.78 -8.02
N VAL A 304 2.99 21.03 -8.18
CA VAL A 304 2.34 21.81 -7.12
C VAL A 304 1.12 22.53 -7.70
N LYS A 305 -0.06 22.24 -7.14
CA LYS A 305 -1.29 23.00 -7.38
C LYS A 305 -1.87 23.45 -6.05
N ALA A 306 -2.04 24.77 -5.89
CA ALA A 306 -2.63 25.39 -4.72
C ALA A 306 -3.24 26.76 -5.08
N ASN A 307 -4.03 27.34 -4.18
CA ASN A 307 -4.53 28.72 -4.33
C ASN A 307 -3.39 29.73 -4.20
N THR A 308 -3.59 30.97 -4.66
CA THR A 308 -2.60 32.04 -4.54
C THR A 308 -3.22 33.23 -3.84
N LEU A 309 -2.63 33.68 -2.72
CA LEU A 309 -3.09 34.90 -2.03
C LEU A 309 -2.74 36.14 -2.86
N GLU A 310 -3.68 37.09 -2.98
CA GLU A 310 -3.42 38.36 -3.64
C GLU A 310 -2.66 39.30 -2.70
N ILE A 311 -1.54 39.84 -3.21
CA ILE A 311 -0.66 40.77 -2.50
C ILE A 311 -0.59 42.08 -3.28
N VAL A 312 -0.86 43.20 -2.60
CA VAL A 312 -0.73 44.56 -3.15
C VAL A 312 0.03 45.41 -2.14
N ASP A 313 1.05 46.15 -2.60
CA ASP A 313 1.90 47.01 -1.76
C ASP A 313 2.48 46.28 -0.53
N GLY A 314 2.87 45.02 -0.70
CA GLY A 314 3.45 44.19 0.36
C GLY A 314 2.43 43.66 1.38
N LYS A 315 1.12 43.78 1.12
CA LYS A 315 0.06 43.35 2.04
C LYS A 315 -0.94 42.41 1.40
N LEU A 316 -1.49 41.51 2.21
CA LEU A 316 -2.59 40.64 1.81
C LEU A 316 -3.86 41.47 1.59
N THR A 317 -4.53 41.28 0.46
CA THR A 317 -5.78 42.00 0.17
C THR A 317 -7.03 41.33 0.75
N GLY A 318 -6.87 40.11 1.26
CA GLY A 318 -7.98 39.25 1.67
C GLY A 318 -8.70 38.55 0.51
N ARG A 319 -8.03 38.40 -0.65
CA ARG A 319 -8.54 37.66 -1.81
C ARG A 319 -7.54 36.63 -2.32
N VAL A 320 -8.03 35.69 -3.12
CA VAL A 320 -7.22 34.75 -3.89
C VAL A 320 -7.20 35.13 -5.37
N ILE A 321 -6.11 34.84 -6.07
CA ILE A 321 -5.93 35.08 -7.50
C ILE A 321 -6.22 33.79 -8.28
N GLY A 322 -6.95 33.92 -9.39
CA GLY A 322 -7.20 32.84 -10.33
C GLY A 322 -8.32 31.89 -9.87
N ASP A 323 -8.33 30.70 -10.47
CA ASP A 323 -9.35 29.69 -10.16
C ASP A 323 -9.06 29.04 -8.81
N VAL A 324 -10.11 28.92 -7.99
CA VAL A 324 -10.04 28.26 -6.69
C VAL A 324 -9.79 26.77 -6.85
N VAL A 325 -8.84 26.23 -6.10
CA VAL A 325 -8.59 24.79 -5.98
C VAL A 325 -9.61 24.19 -5.03
N ASP A 326 -10.82 23.99 -5.54
CA ASP A 326 -11.89 23.26 -4.87
C ASP A 326 -11.80 21.73 -5.09
N ARG A 327 -12.81 21.01 -4.59
CA ARG A 327 -12.90 19.55 -4.69
C ARG A 327 -12.77 19.03 -6.13
N ALA A 328 -13.49 19.64 -7.08
CA ALA A 328 -13.44 19.22 -8.48
C ALA A 328 -12.10 19.59 -9.11
N ALA A 329 -11.56 20.76 -8.79
CA ALA A 329 -10.26 21.22 -9.25
C ALA A 329 -9.12 20.30 -8.78
N LYS A 330 -9.21 19.68 -7.60
CA LYS A 330 -8.21 18.69 -7.16
C LYS A 330 -8.14 17.49 -8.09
N ALA A 331 -9.28 16.95 -8.51
CA ALA A 331 -9.34 15.86 -9.49
C ALA A 331 -8.82 16.27 -10.88
N VAL A 332 -9.10 17.51 -11.32
CA VAL A 332 -8.56 18.05 -12.57
C VAL A 332 -7.03 18.17 -12.48
N ALA A 333 -6.49 18.64 -11.36
CA ALA A 333 -5.06 18.78 -11.14
C ALA A 333 -4.32 17.43 -11.18
N LEU A 334 -4.88 16.38 -10.57
CA LEU A 334 -4.35 15.02 -10.67
C LEU A 334 -4.28 14.55 -12.13
N ARG A 335 -5.38 14.70 -12.89
CA ARG A 335 -5.42 14.30 -14.31
C ARG A 335 -4.43 15.10 -15.16
N GLN A 336 -4.29 16.40 -14.87
CA GLN A 336 -3.32 17.26 -15.52
C GLN A 336 -1.90 16.75 -15.28
N PHE A 337 -1.53 16.48 -14.02
CA PHE A 337 -0.21 15.99 -13.68
C PHE A 337 0.08 14.64 -14.34
N ALA A 338 -0.86 13.69 -14.25
CA ALA A 338 -0.77 12.38 -14.89
C ALA A 338 -0.54 12.49 -16.41
N SER A 339 -1.29 13.38 -17.09
CA SER A 339 -1.11 13.65 -18.51
C SER A 339 0.24 14.29 -18.83
N GLN A 340 0.77 15.16 -17.97
CA GLN A 340 2.06 15.85 -18.19
C GLN A 340 3.24 14.88 -18.15
N VAL A 341 3.20 13.88 -17.27
CA VAL A 341 4.27 12.88 -17.12
C VAL A 341 4.00 11.56 -17.85
N GLY A 342 2.85 11.45 -18.53
CA GLY A 342 2.50 10.26 -19.32
C GLY A 342 2.15 9.03 -18.48
N VAL A 343 1.64 9.21 -17.28
CA VAL A 343 1.21 8.12 -16.39
C VAL A 343 -0.29 7.87 -16.55
N PRO A 344 -0.74 6.64 -16.89
CA PRO A 344 -2.16 6.30 -16.92
C PRO A 344 -2.84 6.50 -15.56
N MET A 345 -4.11 6.87 -15.54
CA MET A 345 -4.84 7.18 -14.29
C MET A 345 -4.88 5.99 -13.32
N GLU A 346 -4.96 4.77 -13.84
CA GLU A 346 -4.96 3.51 -13.07
C GLU A 346 -3.63 3.26 -12.32
N GLN A 347 -2.57 3.98 -12.72
CA GLN A 347 -1.24 3.97 -12.12
C GLN A 347 -0.98 5.14 -11.16
N THR A 348 -1.99 5.98 -10.91
CA THR A 348 -1.90 7.12 -9.99
C THR A 348 -2.40 6.75 -8.59
N VAL A 349 -1.86 7.43 -7.58
CA VAL A 349 -2.25 7.33 -6.18
C VAL A 349 -2.61 8.74 -5.69
N ALA A 350 -3.68 8.87 -4.91
CA ALA A 350 -4.04 10.11 -4.25
C ALA A 350 -4.18 9.88 -2.74
N VAL A 351 -3.64 10.80 -1.94
CA VAL A 351 -3.67 10.74 -0.47
C VAL A 351 -4.26 12.03 0.07
N GLY A 352 -5.26 11.94 0.95
CA GLY A 352 -5.89 13.11 1.59
C GLY A 352 -6.65 12.73 2.86
N ASP A 353 -7.17 13.73 3.59
CA ASP A 353 -7.86 13.54 4.87
C ASP A 353 -9.32 14.05 4.86
N GLY A 354 -9.66 14.95 3.95
CA GLY A 354 -10.90 15.73 4.01
C GLY A 354 -11.91 15.44 2.89
N ALA A 355 -13.13 15.93 3.08
CA ALA A 355 -14.20 15.79 2.07
C ALA A 355 -13.90 16.57 0.76
N ASN A 356 -12.99 17.55 0.82
CA ASN A 356 -12.42 18.26 -0.33
C ASN A 356 -11.58 17.34 -1.24
N ASP A 357 -11.13 16.17 -0.75
CA ASP A 357 -10.30 15.26 -1.54
C ASP A 357 -11.08 14.16 -2.25
N ILE A 358 -12.39 14.04 -2.00
CA ILE A 358 -13.19 12.92 -2.50
C ILE A 358 -13.04 12.74 -4.00
N ASP A 359 -13.21 13.80 -4.80
CA ASP A 359 -13.15 13.66 -6.27
C ASP A 359 -11.73 13.31 -6.75
N MET A 360 -10.69 13.74 -6.03
CA MET A 360 -9.30 13.40 -6.33
C MET A 360 -9.01 11.93 -6.04
N LEU A 361 -9.46 11.43 -4.88
CA LEU A 361 -9.32 10.01 -4.51
C LEU A 361 -10.13 9.11 -5.44
N THR A 362 -11.38 9.46 -5.72
CA THR A 362 -12.24 8.70 -6.64
C THR A 362 -11.70 8.69 -8.08
N ALA A 363 -10.98 9.74 -8.50
CA ALA A 363 -10.36 9.77 -9.82
C ALA A 363 -9.04 8.99 -9.92
N ALA A 364 -8.36 8.75 -8.79
CA ALA A 364 -7.08 8.05 -8.77
C ALA A 364 -7.24 6.55 -9.00
N GLY A 365 -6.16 5.89 -9.43
CA GLY A 365 -6.11 4.42 -9.52
C GLY A 365 -6.03 3.74 -8.15
N LEU A 366 -5.68 4.49 -7.10
CA LEU A 366 -5.74 4.09 -5.70
C LEU A 366 -5.92 5.36 -4.83
N GLY A 367 -7.10 5.52 -4.22
CA GLY A 367 -7.39 6.58 -3.27
C GLY A 367 -7.15 6.15 -1.82
N ILE A 368 -6.25 6.84 -1.11
CA ILE A 368 -5.89 6.55 0.28
C ILE A 368 -6.35 7.68 1.20
N ALA A 369 -7.27 7.37 2.11
CA ALA A 369 -7.69 8.25 3.18
C ALA A 369 -6.69 8.18 4.35
N PHE A 370 -5.99 9.28 4.67
CA PHE A 370 -4.99 9.34 5.74
C PHE A 370 -5.53 10.13 6.94
N ASN A 371 -5.66 9.49 8.11
CA ASN A 371 -6.28 10.04 9.33
C ASN A 371 -7.58 10.81 9.07
N ALA A 372 -8.32 10.33 8.07
CA ALA A 372 -9.34 11.11 7.41
C ALA A 372 -10.66 11.18 8.19
N LYS A 373 -11.46 12.19 7.87
CA LYS A 373 -12.84 12.34 8.32
C LYS A 373 -13.73 11.23 7.72
N PRO A 374 -14.86 10.85 8.38
CA PRO A 374 -15.71 9.74 7.93
C PRO A 374 -16.13 9.83 6.46
N ALA A 375 -16.48 11.02 5.98
CA ALA A 375 -16.92 11.25 4.61
C ALA A 375 -15.89 10.84 3.54
N LEU A 376 -14.59 10.99 3.80
CA LEU A 376 -13.55 10.54 2.87
C LEU A 376 -13.25 9.04 3.06
N ARG A 377 -13.27 8.54 4.30
CA ARG A 377 -13.02 7.11 4.60
C ARG A 377 -14.02 6.19 3.91
N GLU A 378 -15.28 6.61 3.78
CA GLU A 378 -16.34 5.82 3.16
C GLU A 378 -16.17 5.62 1.65
N VAL A 379 -15.40 6.48 0.99
CA VAL A 379 -15.22 6.47 -0.48
C VAL A 379 -13.81 6.10 -0.93
N ALA A 380 -12.85 5.99 0.00
CA ALA A 380 -11.47 5.66 -0.30
C ALA A 380 -11.26 4.15 -0.48
N ASP A 381 -10.32 3.76 -1.34
CA ASP A 381 -9.93 2.36 -1.55
C ASP A 381 -9.22 1.76 -0.32
N ALA A 382 -8.48 2.61 0.40
CA ALA A 382 -7.81 2.26 1.63
C ALA A 382 -7.89 3.41 2.63
N ALA A 383 -7.93 3.09 3.93
CA ALA A 383 -7.89 4.07 5.01
C ALA A 383 -6.77 3.74 5.98
N LEU A 384 -5.96 4.75 6.32
CA LEU A 384 -4.89 4.68 7.31
C LEU A 384 -5.27 5.58 8.49
N SER A 385 -5.20 5.04 9.70
CA SER A 385 -5.67 5.69 10.94
C SER A 385 -4.55 5.92 11.95
N TYR A 386 -3.30 5.63 11.56
CA TYR A 386 -2.12 5.89 12.37
C TYR A 386 -1.41 7.17 11.87
N PRO A 387 -0.83 7.99 12.76
CA PRO A 387 -0.23 9.29 12.43
C PRO A 387 1.17 9.16 11.80
N PHE A 388 1.35 8.19 10.90
CA PHE A 388 2.63 7.90 10.24
C PHE A 388 2.42 7.79 8.73
N LEU A 389 2.81 8.82 8.00
CA LEU A 389 2.61 8.87 6.55
C LEU A 389 3.44 7.79 5.82
N ASP A 390 4.53 7.29 6.40
CA ASP A 390 5.31 6.18 5.83
C ASP A 390 4.60 4.82 5.90
N ALA A 391 3.49 4.71 6.63
CA ALA A 391 2.62 3.54 6.60
C ALA A 391 2.01 3.29 5.20
N LEU A 392 1.86 4.32 4.37
CA LEU A 392 1.36 4.16 3.00
C LEU A 392 2.32 3.34 2.13
N LEU A 393 3.62 3.36 2.42
CA LEU A 393 4.60 2.59 1.65
C LEU A 393 4.33 1.08 1.76
N PHE A 394 3.78 0.64 2.91
CA PHE A 394 3.40 -0.74 3.15
C PHE A 394 2.21 -1.18 2.28
N VAL A 395 1.24 -0.27 2.07
CA VAL A 395 0.13 -0.49 1.13
C VAL A 395 0.70 -0.69 -0.29
N LEU A 396 1.59 0.21 -0.70
CA LEU A 396 2.30 0.18 -2.00
C LEU A 396 3.30 -0.99 -2.16
N GLY A 397 3.39 -1.89 -1.18
CA GLY A 397 4.16 -3.14 -1.26
C GLY A 397 5.63 -3.00 -0.94
N VAL A 398 6.04 -1.89 -0.34
CA VAL A 398 7.38 -1.72 0.22
C VAL A 398 7.38 -2.25 1.66
N THR A 399 8.41 -2.96 2.07
CA THR A 399 8.58 -3.42 3.45
C THR A 399 9.46 -2.47 4.25
N ARG A 400 9.31 -2.48 5.58
CA ARG A 400 10.18 -1.68 6.47
C ARG A 400 11.66 -2.08 6.32
N GLY A 401 11.93 -3.37 6.12
CA GLY A 401 13.28 -3.87 5.89
C GLY A 401 13.92 -3.31 4.61
N GLU A 402 13.15 -3.19 3.52
CA GLU A 402 13.63 -2.58 2.26
C GLU A 402 13.92 -1.09 2.43
N ILE A 403 13.06 -0.35 3.14
CA ILE A 403 13.29 1.07 3.46
C ILE A 403 14.60 1.25 4.22
N GLU A 404 14.79 0.47 5.29
CA GLU A 404 15.98 0.57 6.14
C GLU A 404 17.26 0.11 5.44
N ALA A 405 17.19 -0.93 4.62
CA ALA A 405 18.31 -1.38 3.81
C ALA A 405 18.77 -0.28 2.83
N ALA A 406 17.83 0.37 2.15
CA ALA A 406 18.13 1.47 1.24
C ALA A 406 18.62 2.72 1.99
N ASP A 407 18.01 3.07 3.12
CA ASP A 407 18.45 4.20 3.95
C ASP A 407 19.84 3.98 4.58
N SER A 408 20.22 2.73 4.82
CA SER A 408 21.55 2.38 5.35
C SER A 408 22.67 2.74 4.38
N LEU A 409 22.42 2.62 3.07
CA LEU A 409 23.40 2.96 2.04
C LEU A 409 23.67 4.47 1.99
N ASP A 410 22.65 5.27 2.28
CA ASP A 410 22.72 6.74 2.27
C ASP A 410 23.10 7.33 3.64
N GLY A 411 23.21 6.50 4.69
CA GLY A 411 23.52 6.95 6.05
C GLY A 411 22.38 7.70 6.74
N VAL A 412 21.13 7.52 6.29
CA VAL A 412 19.94 8.28 6.75
C VAL A 412 18.92 7.44 7.52
N VAL A 413 19.29 6.22 7.95
CA VAL A 413 18.39 5.33 8.71
C VAL A 413 17.90 6.04 9.96
N ARG A 414 16.58 6.16 10.07
CA ARG A 414 15.94 6.77 11.23
C ARG A 414 14.70 5.98 11.63
N ARG A 415 14.69 5.54 12.89
CA ARG A 415 13.48 5.17 13.63
C ARG A 415 13.24 6.30 14.64
N ILE A 416 12.18 7.07 14.45
CA ILE A 416 11.75 8.09 15.41
C ILE A 416 11.10 7.35 16.60
N PRO A 417 11.55 7.56 17.85
CA PRO A 417 10.90 6.96 19.00
C PRO A 417 9.41 7.28 18.99
N ILE A 418 8.59 6.24 19.12
CA ILE A 418 7.15 6.42 19.12
C ILE A 418 6.74 6.73 20.56
N GLN A 419 6.24 7.93 20.80
CA GLN A 419 5.68 8.33 22.09
C GLN A 419 4.36 7.58 22.37
#